data_AF-A0A355QHA6-F1
#
_entry.id   AF-A0A355QHA6-F1
#
_cell.length_a   1.000
_cell.length_b   1.000
_cell.length_c   1.000
_cell.angle_alpha   90.00
_cell.angle_beta   90.00
_cell.angle_gamma   90.00
#
_symmetry.space_group_name_H-M   'P 1'
#
loop_
_entity.id
_entity.type
_entity.pdbx_description
1 polymer ?
#
loop_
_entity_poly.entity_id
_entity_poly.type
_entity_poly.pdbx_seq_one_letter_code
_entity_poly.pdbx_strand_id
1 'polypeptide(L)'
;NSSIVADQIGIHTGDFLLTEAGFGADMGAERFFNIKCRASGIAPDAAVLVATVRGLKAHSGNHKIIAGKPLPEALLLENPDEVHQGGDNLRKQLENMQIHGVSPVVAINVFPGDHDIDIQAIHEIAQEYGARAAITTHFADGGSGAAELAEA
;
A
#
# COMPACT_ATOMS: atom_id res chain seq x y z
N ASN A 1 7.17 7.96 10.11
CA ASN A 1 7.43 7.42 11.46
C ASN A 1 7.16 8.49 12.50
N SER A 2 6.07 8.31 13.25
CA SER A 2 5.82 8.96 14.54
C SER A 2 6.94 8.65 15.56
N SER A 3 6.93 9.35 16.69
CA SER A 3 7.87 9.10 17.79
C SER A 3 7.66 7.70 18.41
N ILE A 4 8.73 7.09 18.92
CA ILE A 4 8.64 5.82 19.66
C ILE A 4 7.74 5.98 20.90
N VAL A 5 7.77 7.14 21.54
CA VAL A 5 6.94 7.43 22.72
C VAL A 5 5.45 7.36 22.39
N ALA A 6 5.03 7.92 21.24
CA ALA A 6 3.63 7.88 20.84
C ALA A 6 3.16 6.43 20.60
N ASP A 7 3.95 5.62 19.90
CA ASP A 7 3.62 4.23 19.63
C ASP A 7 3.60 3.39 20.91
N GLN A 8 4.56 3.60 21.82
CA GLN A 8 4.59 2.92 23.12
C GLN A 8 3.38 3.27 23.99
N ILE A 9 2.85 4.49 23.91
CA ILE A 9 1.60 4.82 24.59
C ILE A 9 0.42 4.17 23.86
N GLY A 10 0.36 4.28 22.54
CA GLY A 10 -0.73 3.79 21.70
C GLY A 10 -0.96 2.28 21.86
N ILE A 11 0.10 1.48 21.83
CA ILE A 11 0.00 0.01 21.93
C ILE A 11 -0.53 -0.47 23.30
N HIS A 12 -0.41 0.34 24.36
CA HIS A 12 -0.93 0.02 25.69
C HIS A 12 -2.32 0.64 25.97
N THR A 13 -2.87 1.41 25.03
CA THR A 13 -4.13 2.16 25.22
C THR A 13 -5.25 1.76 24.25
N GLY A 14 -4.99 0.82 23.35
CA GLY A 14 -6.00 0.22 22.47
C GLY A 14 -5.59 -1.18 22.04
N ASP A 15 -6.53 -1.90 21.43
CA ASP A 15 -6.27 -3.27 20.94
C ASP A 15 -5.46 -3.28 19.64
N PHE A 16 -5.50 -2.18 18.87
CA PHE A 16 -4.77 -2.00 17.62
C PHE A 16 -4.08 -0.63 17.60
N LEU A 17 -2.80 -0.63 17.22
CA LEU A 17 -2.06 0.58 16.91
C LEU A 17 -1.77 0.64 15.40
N LEU A 18 -2.38 1.61 14.72
CA LEU A 18 -2.04 1.94 13.34
C LEU A 18 -0.96 3.03 13.33
N THR A 19 0.17 2.77 12.67
CA THR A 19 1.26 3.74 12.45
C THR A 19 1.71 3.68 10.99
N GLU A 20 2.30 4.77 10.51
CA GLU A 20 2.82 4.87 9.15
C GLU A 20 4.31 5.24 9.10
N ALA A 21 4.93 4.86 7.98
CA ALA A 21 6.24 5.31 7.58
C ALA A 21 6.14 6.15 6.30
N GLY A 22 6.92 7.23 6.22
CA GLY A 22 6.87 8.13 5.06
C GLY A 22 7.63 7.55 3.87
N PHE A 23 7.25 7.97 2.66
CA PHE A 23 7.72 7.45 1.37
C PHE A 23 7.27 6.00 1.09
N GLY A 24 7.84 5.39 0.05
CA GLY A 24 7.62 3.99 -0.29
C GLY A 24 8.19 3.04 0.77
N ALA A 25 7.77 1.78 0.72
CA ALA A 25 8.19 0.74 1.68
C ALA A 25 9.72 0.48 1.64
N ASP A 26 10.36 0.71 0.50
CA ASP A 26 11.80 0.65 0.30
C ASP A 26 12.61 1.63 1.17
N MET A 27 12.02 2.76 1.55
CA MET A 27 12.67 3.76 2.42
C MET A 27 11.99 3.86 3.79
N GLY A 28 10.67 4.02 3.81
CA GLY A 28 9.90 4.23 5.02
C GLY A 28 9.85 2.97 5.87
N ALA A 29 9.35 1.88 5.28
CA ALA A 29 9.17 0.62 5.99
C ALA A 29 10.53 0.00 6.35
N GLU A 30 11.53 0.07 5.47
CA GLU A 30 12.91 -0.35 5.78
C GLU A 30 13.43 0.32 7.07
N ARG A 31 13.34 1.65 7.17
CA ARG A 31 13.76 2.37 8.37
C ARG A 31 12.87 2.07 9.58
N PHE A 32 11.58 1.82 9.35
CA PHE A 32 10.68 1.40 10.42
C PHE A 32 11.15 0.07 11.04
N PHE A 33 11.33 -0.97 10.24
CA PHE A 33 11.76 -2.28 10.71
C PHE A 33 13.20 -2.28 11.26
N ASN A 34 14.15 -1.68 10.54
CA ASN A 34 15.57 -1.81 10.88
C ASN A 34 16.06 -0.80 11.92
N ILE A 35 15.39 0.33 12.08
CA ILE A 35 15.78 1.38 13.03
C ILE A 35 14.75 1.51 14.15
N LYS A 36 13.49 1.81 13.83
CA LYS A 36 12.47 2.12 14.86
C LYS A 36 12.09 0.89 15.67
N CYS A 37 11.73 -0.23 15.04
CA CYS A 37 11.42 -1.48 15.73
C CYS A 37 12.62 -1.98 16.54
N ARG A 38 13.83 -1.97 15.95
CA ARG A 38 15.06 -2.34 16.65
C ARG A 38 15.33 -1.48 17.89
N ALA A 39 15.15 -0.17 17.81
CA ALA A 39 15.41 0.75 18.91
C ALA A 39 14.32 0.70 20.00
N SER A 40 13.07 0.42 19.62
CA SER A 40 11.91 0.45 20.53
C SER A 40 11.56 -0.92 21.13
N GLY A 41 12.00 -2.01 20.51
CA GLY A 41 11.56 -3.37 20.84
C GLY A 41 10.15 -3.71 20.33
N ILE A 42 9.48 -2.80 19.60
CA ILE A 42 8.16 -3.05 19.03
C ILE A 42 8.29 -3.96 17.81
N ALA A 43 7.49 -5.02 17.77
CA ALA A 43 7.34 -5.90 16.61
C ALA A 43 5.96 -5.65 15.96
N PRO A 44 5.90 -5.38 14.65
CA PRO A 44 4.65 -5.21 13.92
C PRO A 44 4.01 -6.56 13.56
N ASP A 45 2.70 -6.67 13.73
CA ASP A 45 1.95 -7.89 13.42
C ASP A 45 1.55 -8.01 11.95
N ALA A 46 1.30 -6.87 11.28
CA ALA A 46 0.89 -6.80 9.88
C ALA A 46 1.45 -5.54 9.20
N ALA A 47 1.52 -5.57 7.87
CA ALA A 47 1.94 -4.43 7.05
C ALA A 47 0.91 -4.17 5.95
N VAL A 48 0.33 -2.97 5.93
CA VAL A 48 -0.58 -2.56 4.86
C VAL A 48 0.20 -1.82 3.77
N LEU A 49 0.18 -2.34 2.55
CA LEU A 49 0.75 -1.72 1.36
C LEU A 49 -0.37 -1.04 0.57
N VAL A 50 -0.36 0.29 0.52
CA VAL A 50 -1.34 1.07 -0.24
C VAL A 50 -0.93 1.14 -1.71
N ALA A 51 -1.83 0.76 -2.62
CA ALA A 51 -1.64 0.81 -4.06
C ALA A 51 -2.81 1.51 -4.75
N THR A 52 -2.56 2.09 -5.93
CA THR A 52 -3.59 2.70 -6.80
C THR A 52 -3.35 2.24 -8.23
N VAL A 53 -4.43 2.11 -9.01
CA VAL A 53 -4.34 1.78 -10.45
C VAL A 53 -3.38 2.73 -11.17
N ARG A 54 -3.59 4.04 -11.00
CA ARG A 54 -2.79 5.08 -11.66
C ARG A 54 -1.33 5.09 -11.20
N GLY A 55 -1.07 4.79 -9.92
CA GLY A 55 0.29 4.65 -9.39
C GLY A 55 1.03 3.49 -10.03
N LEU A 56 0.39 2.32 -10.13
CA LEU A 56 0.99 1.17 -10.79
C LEU A 56 1.18 1.42 -12.29
N LYS A 57 0.18 1.96 -13.00
CA LYS A 57 0.37 2.34 -14.42
C LYS A 57 1.52 3.33 -14.61
N ALA A 58 1.74 4.28 -13.69
CA ALA A 58 2.89 5.18 -13.73
C ALA A 58 4.24 4.47 -13.50
N HIS A 59 4.25 3.38 -12.72
CA HIS A 59 5.43 2.54 -12.50
C HIS A 59 5.77 1.61 -13.69
N SER A 60 4.92 1.51 -14.72
CA SER A 60 5.24 0.77 -15.95
C SER A 60 6.44 1.33 -16.72
N GLY A 61 6.79 2.62 -16.49
CA GLY A 61 7.81 3.33 -17.25
C GLY A 61 7.32 3.90 -18.58
N ASN A 62 6.08 3.65 -18.99
CA ASN A 62 5.50 4.15 -20.24
C ASN A 62 5.07 5.62 -20.18
N HIS A 63 4.90 6.16 -18.97
CA HIS A 63 4.37 7.51 -18.75
C HIS A 63 5.41 8.43 -18.12
N LYS A 64 5.48 9.67 -18.62
CA LYS A 64 6.31 10.71 -18.03
C LYS A 64 5.49 11.57 -17.07
N ILE A 65 5.65 11.34 -15.77
CA ILE A 65 5.04 12.16 -14.73
C ILE A 65 5.91 13.39 -14.45
N ILE A 66 5.31 14.58 -14.47
CA ILE A 66 5.98 15.85 -14.15
C ILE A 66 5.23 16.52 -13.01
N ALA A 67 5.92 16.76 -11.90
CA ALA A 67 5.33 17.40 -10.73
C ALA A 67 4.71 18.78 -11.09
N GLY A 68 3.51 19.02 -10.59
CA GLY A 68 2.75 20.25 -10.86
C GLY A 68 2.04 20.30 -12.21
N LYS A 69 2.15 19.27 -13.05
CA LYS A 69 1.35 19.13 -14.29
C LYS A 69 0.23 18.11 -14.11
N PRO A 70 -0.86 18.21 -14.89
CA PRO A 70 -1.87 17.16 -14.96
C PRO A 70 -1.26 15.81 -15.32
N LEU A 71 -1.87 14.74 -14.81
CA LEU A 71 -1.50 13.38 -15.18
C LEU A 71 -1.76 13.15 -16.67
N PRO A 72 -0.92 12.35 -17.36
CA PRO A 72 -1.22 11.87 -18.70
C PRO A 72 -2.60 11.23 -18.78
N GLU A 73 -3.40 11.60 -19.79
CA GLU A 73 -4.77 11.06 -19.98
C GLU A 73 -4.77 9.53 -20.13
N ALA A 74 -3.70 8.97 -20.70
CA ALA A 74 -3.54 7.53 -20.87
C ALA A 74 -3.57 6.75 -19.54
N LEU A 75 -3.20 7.37 -18.40
CA LEU A 75 -3.30 6.72 -17.08
C LEU A 75 -4.75 6.57 -16.60
N LEU A 76 -5.68 7.34 -17.18
CA LEU A 76 -7.11 7.30 -16.85
C LEU A 76 -7.86 6.27 -17.70
N LEU A 77 -7.25 5.78 -18.78
CA LEU A 77 -7.85 4.77 -19.64
C LEU A 77 -7.64 3.38 -19.05
N GLU A 78 -8.63 2.50 -19.23
CA GLU A 78 -8.55 1.08 -18.89
C GLU A 78 -7.34 0.43 -19.55
N ASN A 79 -6.45 -0.20 -18.76
CA ASN A 79 -5.26 -0.89 -19.25
C ASN A 79 -4.68 -1.84 -18.18
N PRO A 80 -5.27 -3.03 -17.99
CA PRO A 80 -4.84 -3.96 -16.95
C PRO A 80 -3.42 -4.49 -17.20
N ASP A 81 -3.00 -4.66 -18.45
CA ASP A 81 -1.65 -5.09 -18.81
C ASP A 81 -0.59 -4.12 -18.27
N GLU A 82 -0.88 -2.82 -18.31
CA GLU A 82 0.02 -1.79 -17.80
C GLU A 82 0.03 -1.75 -16.26
N VAL A 83 -1.08 -2.10 -15.60
CA VAL A 83 -1.12 -2.35 -14.15
C VAL A 83 -0.20 -3.52 -13.81
N HIS A 84 -0.23 -4.62 -14.56
CA HIS A 84 0.67 -5.75 -14.34
C HIS A 84 2.14 -5.41 -14.58
N GLN A 85 2.45 -4.62 -15.62
CA GLN A 85 3.81 -4.17 -15.92
C GLN A 85 4.38 -3.31 -14.79
N GLY A 86 3.64 -2.29 -14.35
CA GLY A 86 4.07 -1.48 -13.21
C GLY A 86 3.92 -2.16 -11.85
N GLY A 87 3.18 -3.28 -11.83
CA GLY A 87 2.99 -4.17 -10.71
C GLY A 87 4.29 -4.73 -10.14
N ASP A 88 5.37 -4.78 -10.93
CA ASP A 88 6.70 -5.17 -10.45
C ASP A 88 7.17 -4.34 -9.25
N ASN A 89 6.74 -3.07 -9.16
CA ASN A 89 6.96 -2.26 -7.97
C ASN A 89 6.27 -2.85 -6.74
N LEU A 90 4.98 -3.18 -6.84
CA LEU A 90 4.19 -3.76 -5.74
C LEU A 90 4.70 -5.16 -5.37
N ARG A 91 4.98 -6.01 -6.36
CA ARG A 91 5.60 -7.34 -6.18
C ARG A 91 6.86 -7.25 -5.32
N LYS A 92 7.76 -6.31 -5.65
CA LYS A 92 8.98 -6.10 -4.87
C LYS A 92 8.69 -5.69 -3.42
N GLN A 93 7.69 -4.85 -3.18
CA GLN A 93 7.34 -4.47 -1.81
C GLN A 93 6.70 -5.61 -1.02
N LEU A 94 5.87 -6.44 -1.67
CA LEU A 94 5.30 -7.66 -1.08
C LEU A 94 6.42 -8.61 -0.62
N GLU A 95 7.41 -8.86 -1.49
CA GLU A 95 8.61 -9.63 -1.13
C GLU A 95 9.35 -9.03 0.06
N ASN A 96 9.55 -7.71 0.06
CA ASN A 96 10.25 -7.03 1.15
C ASN A 96 9.54 -7.21 2.49
N MET A 97 8.19 -7.15 2.53
CA MET A 97 7.43 -7.37 3.76
C MET A 97 7.63 -8.81 4.28
N GLN A 98 7.59 -9.79 3.39
CA GLN A 98 7.84 -11.20 3.73
C GLN A 98 9.27 -11.43 4.24
N ILE A 99 10.28 -10.77 3.67
CA ILE A 99 11.67 -10.80 4.16
C ILE A 99 11.76 -10.27 5.60
N HIS A 100 10.97 -9.25 5.93
CA HIS A 100 10.87 -8.71 7.29
C HIS A 100 10.02 -9.57 8.24
N GLY A 101 9.45 -10.68 7.77
CA GLY A 101 8.66 -11.62 8.56
C GLY A 101 7.25 -11.11 8.90
N VAL A 102 6.75 -10.14 8.15
CA VAL A 102 5.44 -9.52 8.40
C VAL A 102 4.46 -9.91 7.29
N SER A 103 3.22 -10.23 7.67
CA SER A 103 2.16 -10.53 6.72
C SER A 103 1.68 -9.26 5.99
N PRO A 104 1.83 -9.18 4.66
CA PRO A 104 1.35 -8.03 3.91
C PRO A 104 -0.16 -8.13 3.60
N VAL A 105 -0.83 -6.99 3.66
CA VAL A 105 -2.18 -6.77 3.14
C VAL A 105 -2.13 -5.61 2.15
N VAL A 106 -2.72 -5.75 0.97
CA VAL A 106 -2.76 -4.70 -0.04
C VAL A 106 -4.06 -3.89 0.12
N ALA A 107 -3.94 -2.61 0.37
CA ALA A 107 -5.05 -1.67 0.34
C ALA A 107 -5.14 -1.04 -1.05
N ILE A 108 -6.13 -1.43 -1.85
CA ILE A 108 -6.36 -0.87 -3.17
C ILE A 108 -7.19 0.40 -3.00
N ASN A 109 -6.54 1.55 -3.09
CA ASN A 109 -7.22 2.85 -2.95
C ASN A 109 -7.84 3.26 -4.29
N VAL A 110 -9.17 3.14 -4.38
CA VAL A 110 -9.92 3.34 -5.62
C VAL A 110 -10.29 4.81 -5.78
N PHE A 111 -10.13 5.31 -6.99
CA PHE A 111 -10.53 6.66 -7.37
C PHE A 111 -11.65 6.66 -8.41
N PRO A 112 -12.42 7.77 -8.50
CA PRO A 112 -13.39 7.94 -9.57
C PRO A 112 -12.74 7.76 -10.95
N GLY A 113 -13.28 6.86 -11.75
CA GLY A 113 -12.78 6.54 -13.10
C GLY A 113 -11.78 5.39 -13.17
N ASP A 114 -11.39 4.78 -12.04
CA ASP A 114 -10.71 3.49 -12.08
C ASP A 114 -11.69 2.40 -12.58
N HIS A 115 -11.19 1.46 -13.37
CA HIS A 115 -12.01 0.41 -14.00
C HIS A 115 -11.85 -0.90 -13.22
N ASP A 116 -12.93 -1.69 -13.13
CA ASP A 116 -12.95 -2.95 -12.36
C ASP A 116 -11.85 -3.93 -12.82
N ILE A 117 -11.54 -3.97 -14.11
CA ILE A 117 -10.49 -4.85 -14.64
C ILE A 117 -9.08 -4.40 -14.23
N ASP A 118 -8.84 -3.10 -14.10
CA ASP A 118 -7.58 -2.58 -13.58
C ASP A 118 -7.42 -2.90 -12.09
N ILE A 119 -8.52 -2.84 -11.33
CA ILE A 119 -8.55 -3.20 -9.91
C ILE A 119 -8.28 -4.69 -9.74
N GLN A 120 -8.90 -5.53 -10.58
CA GLN A 120 -8.70 -6.98 -10.59
C GLN A 120 -7.24 -7.35 -10.85
N ALA A 121 -6.53 -6.65 -11.73
CA ALA A 121 -5.09 -6.86 -11.95
C ALA A 121 -4.26 -6.66 -10.67
N ILE A 122 -4.66 -5.75 -9.77
CA ILE A 122 -4.00 -5.55 -8.47
C ILE A 122 -4.29 -6.71 -7.52
N HIS A 123 -5.52 -7.22 -7.50
CA HIS A 123 -5.85 -8.43 -6.74
C HIS A 123 -5.01 -9.63 -7.18
N GLU A 124 -4.84 -9.81 -8.50
CA GLU A 124 -4.02 -10.88 -9.06
C GLU A 124 -2.57 -10.77 -8.60
N ILE A 125 -1.97 -9.57 -8.66
CA ILE A 125 -0.61 -9.32 -8.15
C ILE A 125 -0.50 -9.67 -6.66
N ALA A 126 -1.48 -9.27 -5.84
CA ALA A 126 -1.46 -9.59 -4.41
C ALA A 126 -1.55 -11.11 -4.16
N GLN A 127 -2.40 -11.80 -4.94
CA GLN A 127 -2.61 -13.24 -4.86
C GLN A 127 -1.35 -14.04 -5.22
N GLU A 128 -0.54 -13.58 -6.18
CA GLU A 128 0.77 -14.18 -6.52
C GLU A 128 1.68 -14.36 -5.28
N TYR A 129 1.55 -13.46 -4.30
CA TYR A 129 2.34 -13.45 -3.06
C TYR A 129 1.55 -13.95 -1.84
N GLY A 130 0.34 -14.48 -2.04
CA GLY A 130 -0.54 -14.93 -0.97
C GLY A 130 -1.01 -13.81 -0.04
N ALA A 131 -0.94 -12.56 -0.48
CA ALA A 131 -1.39 -11.40 0.28
C ALA A 131 -2.90 -11.22 0.10
N ARG A 132 -3.59 -10.81 1.18
CA ARG A 132 -4.97 -10.34 1.07
C ARG A 132 -4.96 -8.97 0.41
N ALA A 133 -5.99 -8.66 -0.37
CA ALA A 133 -6.18 -7.36 -0.98
C ALA A 133 -7.62 -6.91 -0.75
N ALA A 134 -7.80 -5.68 -0.32
CA ALA A 134 -9.11 -5.09 -0.04
C ALA A 134 -9.28 -3.79 -0.81
N ILE A 135 -10.48 -3.60 -1.36
CA ILE A 135 -10.85 -2.34 -2.01
C ILE A 135 -11.10 -1.31 -0.92
N THR A 136 -10.61 -0.09 -1.12
CA THR A 136 -10.80 0.99 -0.17
C THR A 136 -11.29 2.25 -0.84
N THR A 137 -12.35 2.82 -0.28
CA THR A 137 -13.02 4.07 -0.71
C THR A 137 -13.12 5.07 0.44
N HIS A 138 -12.35 4.88 1.52
CA HIS A 138 -12.39 5.65 2.76
C HIS A 138 -12.20 7.17 2.59
N PHE A 139 -11.62 7.62 1.48
CA PHE A 139 -11.59 9.04 1.13
C PHE A 139 -13.01 9.62 0.91
N ALA A 140 -13.88 8.89 0.23
CA ALA A 140 -15.26 9.30 -0.05
C ALA A 140 -16.23 8.84 1.06
N ASP A 141 -16.05 7.62 1.55
CA ASP A 141 -17.02 6.93 2.41
C ASP A 141 -16.59 6.85 3.88
N GLY A 142 -15.49 7.50 4.26
CA GLY A 142 -14.96 7.46 5.63
C GLY A 142 -14.63 6.04 6.10
N GLY A 143 -14.85 5.76 7.39
CA GLY A 143 -14.50 4.46 7.98
C GLY A 143 -15.20 3.25 7.32
N SER A 144 -16.44 3.42 6.83
CA SER A 144 -17.16 2.35 6.12
C SER A 144 -16.44 1.91 4.83
N GLY A 145 -15.76 2.83 4.15
CA GLY A 145 -14.99 2.55 2.94
C GLY A 145 -13.66 1.83 3.19
N ALA A 146 -13.35 1.44 4.43
CA ALA A 146 -12.19 0.62 4.77
C ALA A 146 -12.54 -0.59 5.64
N ALA A 147 -13.83 -0.95 5.76
CA ALA A 147 -14.27 -2.06 6.59
C ALA A 147 -13.67 -3.40 6.12
N GLU A 148 -13.65 -3.67 4.82
CA GLU A 148 -13.03 -4.87 4.25
C GLU A 148 -11.53 -4.93 4.57
N LEU A 149 -10.82 -3.79 4.47
CA LEU A 149 -9.40 -3.72 4.83
C LEU A 149 -9.17 -4.00 6.32
N ALA A 150 -10.10 -3.59 7.19
CA ALA A 150 -9.99 -3.85 8.62
C ALA A 150 -10.25 -5.32 9.00
N GLU A 151 -11.04 -6.04 8.20
CA GLU A 151 -11.31 -7.48 8.38
C GLU A 151 -10.23 -8.38 7.76
N ALA A 152 -9.55 -7.89 6.72
CA ALA A 152 -8.47 -8.56 6.00
C ALA A 152 -7.18 -8.65 6.82
#